data_AF-A0A954EX09-F1
#
_entry.id   AF-A0A954EX09-F1
#
_cell.length_a   1.000
_cell.length_b   1.000
_cell.length_c   1.000
_cell.angle_alpha   90.00
_cell.angle_beta   90.00
_cell.angle_gamma   90.00
#
_symmetry.space_group_name_H-M   'P 1'
#
loop_
_entity.id
_entity.type
_entity.pdbx_description
1 polymer ?
#
loop_
_entity_poly.entity_id
_entity_poly.type
_entity_poly.pdbx_seq_one_letter_code
_entity_poly.pdbx_strand_id
1 'polypeptide(L)'
;MNESHAQEARPLVADDQPTSETTSAEHFIPFRRQDVIEMCLHDGGLPADQHQPFRELCEILTAYLHFDFRQFGDAVREHYTWFDPDRDTRILNWPESLAKHEEEVTQLMRTLAERANFFEVTNEQIEAAFEKVTLIDLSTHVDLEDFDRVVCFARGDVVKPTTVTKWFRLREVDVDVFERVILMLKFKGDEYFESSPKKRQQRKNSKFQPGAIYAYYYKDVPKYDIELLFPNVRISMNLRQTILFAVPAVAAAIGVLFKALPQLLIITAVILFLIGGPAWAERLGVDQEKVTGFMPVLTATIALVAALGGLAFKQWSSYRNKYLQFLKDVGEQLFFRNLATNRSVFARLIESAEEEETKEMILVLYHLLKHSTETFTREQLDAEIEAWMKREFGTVIDFDIDGPIRYLTKLDATDSAGVSQSVLTIDESGFLRASPMETVKWILDDRWDHFFEYANPTKESGNSE
;
A
#
# COMPACT_ATOMS: atom_id res chain seq x y z
N MET A 1 -15.57 48.44 -35.68
CA MET A 1 -15.58 48.54 -34.21
C MET A 1 -16.52 47.44 -33.71
N ASN A 2 -15.90 46.40 -33.15
CA ASN A 2 -16.43 45.22 -32.45
C ASN A 2 -17.41 44.27 -33.17
N GLU A 3 -16.82 43.22 -33.74
CA GLU A 3 -17.40 41.89 -33.93
C GLU A 3 -17.65 41.20 -32.58
N SER A 4 -18.78 40.52 -32.44
CA SER A 4 -19.23 39.82 -31.24
C SER A 4 -19.38 38.33 -31.58
N HIS A 5 -18.29 37.57 -31.44
CA HIS A 5 -18.32 36.11 -31.42
C HIS A 5 -18.85 35.63 -30.06
N ALA A 6 -20.08 35.12 -30.02
CA ALA A 6 -20.57 34.29 -28.91
C ALA A 6 -20.42 32.82 -29.32
N GLN A 7 -19.36 32.19 -28.81
CA GLN A 7 -19.03 30.79 -29.03
C GLN A 7 -19.80 29.95 -28.00
N GLU A 8 -20.70 29.10 -28.48
CA GLU A 8 -21.45 28.13 -27.67
C GLU A 8 -20.47 27.16 -26.97
N ALA A 9 -20.55 27.11 -25.64
CA ALA A 9 -19.80 26.17 -24.83
C ALA A 9 -20.35 24.75 -25.01
N ARG A 10 -19.61 23.92 -25.77
CA ARG A 10 -19.79 22.47 -25.84
C ARG A 10 -19.43 21.82 -24.49
N PRO A 11 -20.16 20.78 -24.03
CA PRO A 11 -19.70 19.96 -22.93
C PRO A 11 -18.51 19.11 -23.40
N LEU A 12 -17.35 19.29 -22.76
CA LEU A 12 -16.20 18.41 -22.88
C LEU A 12 -16.53 17.07 -22.22
N VAL A 13 -17.18 16.18 -22.96
CA VAL A 13 -17.09 14.74 -22.75
C VAL A 13 -15.79 14.34 -23.42
N ALA A 14 -14.75 14.13 -22.62
CA ALA A 14 -13.56 13.43 -23.09
C ALA A 14 -14.00 12.00 -23.43
N ASP A 15 -14.05 11.72 -24.72
CA ASP A 15 -14.09 10.39 -25.30
C ASP A 15 -12.66 9.85 -25.19
N ASP A 16 -12.31 9.33 -24.01
CA ASP A 16 -11.06 8.60 -23.83
C ASP A 16 -11.32 7.19 -24.37
N GLN A 17 -10.90 6.99 -25.62
CA GLN A 17 -10.63 5.66 -26.15
C GLN A 17 -9.71 4.97 -25.13
N PRO A 18 -9.94 3.68 -24.77
CA PRO A 18 -8.96 2.96 -23.98
C PRO A 18 -7.68 2.90 -24.81
N THR A 19 -6.70 3.72 -24.45
CA THR A 19 -5.32 3.49 -24.85
C THR A 19 -5.02 2.08 -24.42
N SER A 20 -4.74 1.22 -25.40
CA SER A 20 -4.23 -0.12 -25.18
C SER A 20 -2.88 0.01 -24.48
N GLU A 21 -2.91 0.23 -23.17
CA GLU A 21 -1.80 -0.07 -22.30
C GLU A 21 -1.63 -1.58 -22.40
N THR A 22 -0.54 -1.98 -23.05
CA THR A 22 -0.03 -3.34 -22.98
C THR A 22 0.06 -3.68 -21.50
N THR A 23 -0.91 -4.43 -20.96
CA THR A 23 -0.81 -5.03 -19.64
C THR A 23 0.46 -5.88 -19.67
N SER A 24 1.56 -5.36 -19.12
CA SER A 24 2.76 -6.15 -18.88
C SER A 24 2.31 -7.32 -18.04
N ALA A 25 2.55 -8.55 -18.52
CA ALA A 25 2.21 -9.73 -17.75
C ALA A 25 2.97 -9.69 -16.41
N GLU A 26 2.32 -10.11 -15.33
CA GLU A 26 2.91 -10.08 -13.99
C GLU A 26 3.80 -11.31 -13.78
N HIS A 27 4.86 -11.17 -12.98
CA HIS A 27 5.70 -12.32 -12.55
C HIS A 27 5.01 -13.22 -11.53
N PHE A 28 4.06 -12.68 -10.78
CA PHE A 28 3.36 -13.42 -9.73
C PHE A 28 2.58 -14.62 -10.26
N ILE A 29 2.84 -15.81 -9.70
CA ILE A 29 2.11 -17.03 -10.06
C ILE A 29 0.86 -17.14 -9.16
N PRO A 30 -0.38 -16.98 -9.67
CA PRO A 30 -1.58 -16.85 -8.85
C PRO A 30 -2.15 -18.20 -8.37
N PHE A 31 -1.28 -19.15 -8.03
CA PHE A 31 -1.62 -20.47 -7.53
C PHE A 31 -0.86 -20.75 -6.24
N ARG A 32 -1.45 -21.54 -5.35
CA ARG A 32 -0.73 -22.05 -4.18
C ARG A 32 0.32 -23.04 -4.65
N ARG A 33 1.43 -23.16 -3.92
CA ARG A 33 2.46 -24.17 -4.22
C ARG A 33 1.90 -25.58 -4.43
N GLN A 34 0.98 -26.03 -3.57
CA GLN A 34 0.38 -27.36 -3.72
C GLN A 34 -0.38 -27.50 -5.04
N ASP A 35 -1.10 -26.46 -5.45
CA ASP A 35 -1.85 -26.48 -6.71
C ASP A 35 -0.88 -26.59 -7.89
N VAL A 36 0.25 -25.87 -7.86
CA VAL A 36 1.31 -25.97 -8.89
C VAL A 36 1.85 -27.40 -9.01
N ILE A 37 2.10 -28.09 -7.88
CA ILE A 37 2.54 -29.49 -7.89
C ILE A 37 1.48 -30.39 -8.54
N GLU A 38 0.21 -30.23 -8.18
CA GLU A 38 -0.88 -31.01 -8.81
C GLU A 38 -1.03 -30.70 -10.30
N MET A 39 -0.88 -29.44 -10.69
CA MET A 39 -0.93 -29.00 -12.09
C MET A 39 0.15 -29.71 -12.92
N CYS A 40 1.39 -29.74 -12.42
CA CYS A 40 2.49 -30.48 -13.04
C CYS A 40 2.20 -31.98 -13.19
N LEU A 41 1.63 -32.60 -12.16
CA LEU A 41 1.32 -34.04 -12.17
C LEU A 41 0.14 -34.39 -13.09
N HIS A 42 -0.83 -33.49 -13.22
CA HIS A 42 -2.02 -33.67 -14.07
C HIS A 42 -1.76 -33.38 -15.56
N ASP A 43 -0.73 -32.61 -15.90
CA ASP A 43 -0.34 -32.34 -17.29
C ASP A 43 0.03 -33.62 -18.08
N GLY A 44 0.43 -34.69 -17.38
CA GLY A 44 0.72 -35.99 -18.00
C GLY A 44 2.11 -36.11 -18.62
N GLY A 45 2.97 -35.09 -18.46
CA GLY A 45 4.36 -35.10 -18.89
C GLY A 45 5.28 -36.07 -18.12
N LEU A 46 4.90 -36.48 -16.91
CA LEU A 46 5.63 -37.47 -16.13
C LEU A 46 4.88 -38.82 -16.08
N PRO A 47 5.58 -39.96 -16.28
CA PRO A 47 5.02 -41.29 -16.09
C PRO A 47 4.41 -41.50 -14.70
N ALA A 48 3.39 -42.35 -14.58
CA ALA A 48 2.66 -42.54 -13.32
C ALA A 48 3.54 -43.07 -12.16
N ASP A 49 4.59 -43.84 -12.46
CA ASP A 49 5.58 -44.32 -11.49
C ASP A 49 6.51 -43.20 -10.98
N GLN A 50 6.58 -42.07 -11.69
CA GLN A 50 7.37 -40.90 -11.31
C GLN A 50 6.58 -39.87 -10.49
N HIS A 51 5.27 -40.02 -10.35
CA HIS A 51 4.42 -39.05 -9.63
C HIS A 51 4.79 -38.95 -8.15
N GLN A 52 4.98 -40.09 -7.48
CA GLN A 52 5.35 -40.11 -6.06
C GLN A 52 6.80 -39.60 -5.83
N PRO A 53 7.81 -40.04 -6.60
CA PRO A 53 9.15 -39.45 -6.55
C PRO A 53 9.19 -37.94 -6.77
N PHE A 54 8.37 -37.41 -7.67
CA PHE A 54 8.29 -35.96 -7.90
C PHE A 54 7.71 -35.21 -6.70
N ARG A 55 6.69 -35.76 -6.03
CA ARG A 55 6.16 -35.18 -4.78
C ARG A 55 7.22 -35.14 -3.67
N GLU A 56 7.96 -36.23 -3.50
CA GLU A 56 9.05 -36.32 -2.51
C GLU A 56 10.15 -35.29 -2.81
N LEU A 57 10.52 -35.13 -4.09
CA LEU A 57 11.46 -34.09 -4.51
C LEU A 57 10.96 -32.69 -4.16
N CYS A 58 9.69 -32.38 -4.45
CA CYS A 58 9.10 -31.08 -4.12
C CYS A 58 9.05 -30.83 -2.61
N GLU A 59 8.80 -31.87 -1.81
CA GLU A 59 8.79 -31.81 -0.34
C GLU A 59 10.18 -31.50 0.22
N ILE A 60 11.21 -32.22 -0.25
CA ILE A 60 12.61 -32.00 0.17
C ILE A 60 13.09 -30.62 -0.25
N LEU A 61 12.82 -30.21 -1.50
CA LEU A 61 13.17 -28.87 -2.00
C LEU A 61 12.51 -27.77 -1.17
N THR A 62 11.22 -27.94 -0.85
CA THR A 62 10.49 -27.01 0.01
C THR A 62 11.12 -26.90 1.39
N ALA A 63 11.44 -28.02 2.03
CA ALA A 63 12.06 -28.02 3.36
C ALA A 63 13.44 -27.34 3.34
N TYR A 64 14.23 -27.61 2.30
CA TYR A 64 15.53 -26.98 2.07
C TYR A 64 15.41 -25.46 1.94
N LEU A 65 14.53 -24.99 1.06
CA LEU A 65 14.30 -23.55 0.84
C LEU A 65 13.76 -22.87 2.10
N HIS A 66 12.83 -23.49 2.82
CA HIS A 66 12.31 -22.95 4.06
C HIS A 66 13.44 -22.69 5.09
N PHE A 67 14.38 -23.61 5.21
CA PHE A 67 15.54 -23.44 6.08
C PHE A 67 16.48 -22.34 5.57
N ASP A 68 16.77 -22.28 4.27
CA ASP A 68 17.58 -21.22 3.68
C ASP A 68 16.94 -19.83 3.89
N PHE A 69 15.62 -19.72 3.75
CA PHE A 69 14.89 -18.47 3.95
C PHE A 69 14.83 -18.01 5.42
N ARG A 70 15.06 -18.92 6.38
CA ARG A 70 15.15 -18.59 7.81
C ARG A 70 16.18 -17.48 8.08
N GLN A 71 17.27 -17.43 7.30
CA GLN A 71 18.33 -16.42 7.47
C GLN A 71 17.82 -14.98 7.27
N PHE A 72 16.84 -14.76 6.39
CA PHE A 72 16.22 -13.44 6.23
C PHE A 72 15.46 -13.04 7.48
N GLY A 73 14.77 -13.98 8.12
CA GLY A 73 14.09 -13.75 9.40
C GLY A 73 15.07 -13.39 10.53
N ASP A 74 16.27 -14.00 10.54
CA ASP A 74 17.36 -13.66 11.46
C ASP A 74 17.89 -12.24 11.15
N ALA A 75 18.13 -11.91 9.89
CA ALA A 75 18.60 -10.59 9.46
C ALA A 75 17.59 -9.47 9.78
N VAL A 76 16.28 -9.69 9.57
CA VAL A 76 15.24 -8.71 9.96
C VAL A 76 15.32 -8.44 11.46
N ARG A 77 15.46 -9.49 12.28
CA ARG A 77 15.58 -9.33 13.74
C ARG A 77 16.80 -8.52 14.15
N GLU A 78 17.92 -8.73 13.46
CA GLU A 78 19.17 -8.02 13.75
C GLU A 78 19.14 -6.54 13.31
N HIS A 79 18.55 -6.24 12.16
CA HIS A 79 18.62 -4.90 11.57
C HIS A 79 17.40 -4.02 11.86
N TYR A 80 16.19 -4.58 11.88
CA TYR A 80 14.96 -3.81 12.10
C TYR A 80 14.73 -3.43 13.56
N THR A 81 15.25 -4.22 14.52
CA THR A 81 14.99 -4.03 15.97
C THR A 81 15.40 -2.65 16.51
N TRP A 82 16.30 -1.94 15.83
CA TRP A 82 16.78 -0.62 16.23
C TRP A 82 15.78 0.49 15.89
N PHE A 83 14.89 0.23 14.93
CA PHE A 83 13.92 1.18 14.41
C PHE A 83 12.47 0.77 14.65
N ASP A 84 12.24 -0.46 15.12
CA ASP A 84 10.92 -1.03 15.35
C ASP A 84 10.14 -0.24 16.43
N PRO A 85 9.05 0.46 16.06
CA PRO A 85 8.24 1.20 17.02
C PRO A 85 7.49 0.30 18.00
N ASP A 86 7.35 -1.00 17.68
CA ASP A 86 6.65 -2.00 18.48
C ASP A 86 7.60 -2.90 19.27
N ARG A 87 8.89 -2.53 19.38
CA ARG A 87 9.89 -3.34 20.09
C ARG A 87 9.45 -3.63 21.54
N ASP A 88 9.41 -4.91 21.88
CA ASP A 88 9.09 -5.44 23.20
C ASP A 88 10.33 -5.92 24.00
N THR A 89 11.49 -5.94 23.35
CA THR A 89 12.78 -6.32 23.96
C THR A 89 13.57 -5.11 24.48
N ARG A 90 14.40 -5.35 25.51
CA ARG A 90 15.29 -4.33 26.08
C ARG A 90 16.61 -4.29 25.31
N ILE A 91 17.09 -3.09 25.02
CA ILE A 91 18.43 -2.89 24.46
C ILE A 91 19.46 -3.09 25.58
N LEU A 92 20.42 -3.98 25.35
CA LEU A 92 21.60 -4.12 26.21
C LEU A 92 22.68 -3.12 25.80
N ASN A 93 23.05 -3.13 24.52
CA ASN A 93 24.04 -2.22 23.93
C ASN A 93 23.50 -1.67 22.62
N TRP A 94 23.75 -0.40 22.36
CA TRP A 94 23.45 0.21 21.07
C TRP A 94 24.53 -0.17 20.04
N PRO A 95 24.17 -0.32 18.75
CA PRO A 95 25.13 -0.60 17.71
C PRO A 95 26.01 0.63 17.46
N GLU A 96 27.22 0.40 16.96
CA GLU A 96 28.16 1.48 16.62
C GLU A 96 27.63 2.40 15.52
N SER A 97 26.85 1.86 14.59
CA SER A 97 26.29 2.60 13.46
C SER A 97 24.85 2.21 13.17
N LEU A 98 23.89 3.07 13.56
CA LEU A 98 22.49 2.93 13.17
C LEU A 98 22.30 3.04 11.66
N ALA A 99 23.04 3.92 11.00
CA ALA A 99 22.97 4.11 9.54
C ALA A 99 23.26 2.81 8.77
N LYS A 100 24.17 1.95 9.27
CA LYS A 100 24.39 0.63 8.68
C LYS A 100 23.15 -0.25 8.78
N HIS A 101 22.55 -0.38 9.97
CA HIS A 101 21.35 -1.22 10.14
C HIS A 101 20.15 -0.70 9.34
N GLU A 102 20.02 0.62 9.17
CA GLU A 102 19.00 1.22 8.31
C GLU A 102 19.17 0.82 6.83
N GLU A 103 20.41 0.86 6.33
CA GLU A 103 20.69 0.47 4.95
C GLU A 103 20.45 -1.03 4.76
N GLU A 104 20.93 -1.86 5.69
CA GLU A 104 20.71 -3.32 5.66
C GLU A 104 19.21 -3.65 5.69
N VAL A 105 18.40 -3.01 6.52
CA VAL A 105 16.95 -3.30 6.57
C VAL A 105 16.23 -2.84 5.30
N THR A 106 16.70 -1.76 4.68
CA THR A 106 16.15 -1.27 3.41
C THR A 106 16.48 -2.24 2.27
N GLN A 107 17.74 -2.65 2.18
CA GLN A 107 18.19 -3.61 1.18
C GLN A 107 17.53 -4.98 1.36
N LEU A 108 17.31 -5.39 2.61
CA LEU A 108 16.59 -6.60 2.95
C LEU A 108 15.14 -6.55 2.47
N MET A 109 14.44 -5.44 2.69
CA MET A 109 13.08 -5.27 2.17
C MET A 109 13.05 -5.30 0.64
N ARG A 110 13.97 -4.59 -0.03
CA ARG A 110 14.07 -4.58 -1.50
C ARG A 110 14.29 -5.98 -2.05
N THR A 111 15.29 -6.69 -1.52
CA THR A 111 15.60 -8.08 -1.92
C THR A 111 14.39 -8.99 -1.74
N LEU A 112 13.70 -8.90 -0.59
CA LEU A 112 12.53 -9.74 -0.31
C LEU A 112 11.32 -9.36 -1.19
N ALA A 113 11.16 -8.08 -1.53
CA ALA A 113 10.08 -7.62 -2.42
C ALA A 113 10.31 -8.10 -3.85
N GLU A 114 11.52 -7.96 -4.38
CA GLU A 114 11.91 -8.46 -5.70
C GLU A 114 11.70 -9.97 -5.80
N ARG A 115 12.20 -10.76 -4.82
CA ARG A 115 11.99 -12.21 -4.76
C ARG A 115 10.54 -12.65 -4.54
N ALA A 116 9.66 -11.74 -4.15
CA ALA A 116 8.22 -11.96 -4.04
C ALA A 116 7.45 -11.40 -5.24
N ASN A 117 8.15 -11.08 -6.34
CA ASN A 117 7.59 -10.56 -7.58
C ASN A 117 6.86 -9.21 -7.40
N PHE A 118 7.38 -8.34 -6.53
CA PHE A 118 6.94 -6.94 -6.44
C PHE A 118 7.85 -6.04 -7.26
N PHE A 119 7.26 -5.01 -7.88
CA PHE A 119 8.00 -3.91 -8.49
C PHE A 119 8.03 -2.68 -7.56
N GLU A 120 9.10 -1.89 -7.66
CA GLU A 120 9.22 -0.64 -6.91
C GLU A 120 8.35 0.45 -7.54
N VAL A 121 7.58 1.16 -6.70
CA VAL A 121 6.85 2.37 -7.08
C VAL A 121 7.71 3.56 -6.70
N THR A 122 8.17 4.32 -7.69
CA THR A 122 9.09 5.43 -7.46
C THR A 122 8.38 6.59 -6.75
N ASN A 123 9.15 7.45 -6.09
CA ASN A 123 8.59 8.64 -5.43
C ASN A 123 7.89 9.57 -6.43
N GLU A 124 8.37 9.66 -7.67
CA GLU A 124 7.72 10.42 -8.73
C GLU A 124 6.35 9.83 -9.10
N GLN A 125 6.22 8.50 -9.13
CA GLN A 125 4.94 7.83 -9.36
C GLN A 125 3.97 8.03 -8.18
N ILE A 126 4.48 8.01 -6.94
CA ILE A 126 3.70 8.30 -5.74
C ILE A 126 3.18 9.75 -5.79
N GLU A 127 4.04 10.73 -6.07
CA GLU A 127 3.66 12.14 -6.17
C GLU A 127 2.68 12.38 -7.32
N ALA A 128 2.91 11.78 -8.49
CA ALA A 128 1.99 11.88 -9.63
C ALA A 128 0.61 11.27 -9.33
N ALA A 129 0.54 10.26 -8.45
CA ALA A 129 -0.72 9.70 -8.01
C ALA A 129 -1.54 10.69 -7.16
N PHE A 130 -0.89 11.56 -6.38
CA PHE A 130 -1.55 12.57 -5.53
C PHE A 130 -2.23 13.68 -6.35
N GLU A 131 -1.78 13.94 -7.57
CA GLU A 131 -2.33 15.01 -8.42
C GLU A 131 -3.57 14.58 -9.22
N LYS A 132 -3.85 13.27 -9.32
CA LYS A 132 -4.94 12.73 -10.13
C LYS A 132 -6.27 12.71 -9.38
N VAL A 133 -7.36 12.70 -10.13
CA VAL A 133 -8.72 12.78 -9.58
C VAL A 133 -9.07 11.48 -8.86
N THR A 134 -9.14 11.53 -7.54
CA THR A 134 -9.52 10.42 -6.66
C THR A 134 -11.02 10.14 -6.72
N LEU A 135 -11.40 8.90 -6.39
CA LEU A 135 -12.82 8.55 -6.16
C LEU A 135 -13.34 9.17 -4.86
N ILE A 136 -12.42 9.66 -4.03
CA ILE A 136 -12.68 10.22 -2.72
C ILE A 136 -13.03 11.70 -2.84
N ASP A 137 -14.09 12.05 -2.11
CA ASP A 137 -14.77 13.32 -2.24
C ASP A 137 -14.08 14.46 -1.44
N LEU A 138 -12.88 14.23 -0.88
CA LEU A 138 -12.10 15.17 -0.07
C LEU A 138 -10.67 15.34 -0.58
N SER A 139 -10.01 16.42 -0.18
CA SER A 139 -8.62 16.70 -0.55
C SER A 139 -7.71 16.18 0.54
N THR A 140 -6.72 15.43 0.13
CA THR A 140 -5.70 14.81 0.96
C THR A 140 -4.35 15.41 0.64
N HIS A 141 -3.48 15.46 1.64
CA HIS A 141 -2.14 16.02 1.51
C HIS A 141 -1.19 15.28 2.43
N VAL A 142 -0.11 14.75 1.84
CA VAL A 142 0.99 14.08 2.53
C VAL A 142 2.20 15.00 2.51
N ASP A 143 2.81 15.19 3.68
CA ASP A 143 4.06 15.95 3.80
C ASP A 143 5.23 14.96 3.76
N LEU A 144 5.77 14.71 2.56
CA LEU A 144 6.88 13.76 2.38
C LEU A 144 8.17 14.23 3.07
N GLU A 145 8.29 15.53 3.39
CA GLU A 145 9.47 16.06 4.09
C GLU A 145 9.59 15.53 5.53
N ASP A 146 8.53 14.96 6.10
CA ASP A 146 8.58 14.35 7.44
C ASP A 146 9.36 13.04 7.49
N PHE A 147 9.68 12.47 6.33
CA PHE A 147 10.37 11.20 6.19
C PHE A 147 11.83 11.41 5.72
N ASP A 148 12.74 10.64 6.29
CA ASP A 148 14.11 10.50 5.77
C ASP A 148 14.15 9.55 4.56
N ARG A 149 13.22 8.58 4.54
CA ARG A 149 13.14 7.55 3.50
C ARG A 149 11.71 7.07 3.33
N VAL A 150 11.28 6.95 2.08
CA VAL A 150 10.03 6.33 1.65
C VAL A 150 10.39 5.28 0.62
N VAL A 151 9.97 4.04 0.85
CA VAL A 151 10.14 2.93 -0.09
C VAL A 151 8.78 2.28 -0.26
N CYS A 152 8.35 2.13 -1.51
CA CYS A 152 7.05 1.57 -1.85
C CYS A 152 7.23 0.48 -2.91
N PHE A 153 6.58 -0.65 -2.69
CA PHE A 153 6.53 -1.75 -3.64
C PHE A 153 5.08 -2.12 -3.92
N ALA A 154 4.76 -2.46 -5.15
CA ALA A 154 3.43 -2.88 -5.56
C ALA A 154 3.49 -4.17 -6.40
N ARG A 155 2.36 -4.86 -6.47
CA ARG A 155 2.15 -6.05 -7.30
C ARG A 155 0.68 -6.18 -7.65
N GLY A 156 0.39 -6.77 -8.81
CA GLY A 156 -0.98 -6.89 -9.32
C GLY A 156 -1.50 -5.53 -9.73
N ASP A 157 -0.90 -4.95 -10.76
CA ASP A 157 -1.39 -3.74 -11.41
C ASP A 157 -2.58 -4.12 -12.32
N VAL A 158 -3.79 -3.89 -11.79
CA VAL A 158 -5.03 -4.32 -12.46
C VAL A 158 -6.10 -3.25 -12.44
N VAL A 159 -6.97 -3.28 -13.45
CA VAL A 159 -8.19 -2.48 -13.50
C VAL A 159 -9.33 -3.28 -12.88
N LYS A 160 -9.94 -2.77 -11.80
CA LYS A 160 -11.10 -3.40 -11.13
C LYS A 160 -12.37 -2.56 -11.33
N PRO A 161 -13.49 -3.17 -11.79
CA PRO A 161 -14.77 -2.47 -11.84
C PRO A 161 -15.27 -2.23 -10.42
N THR A 162 -15.50 -0.96 -10.07
CA THR A 162 -15.98 -0.55 -8.75
C THR A 162 -17.30 0.19 -8.87
N THR A 163 -18.27 -0.16 -8.04
CA THR A 163 -19.56 0.53 -7.99
C THR A 163 -19.48 1.75 -7.07
N VAL A 164 -19.71 2.93 -7.62
CA VAL A 164 -19.80 4.19 -6.86
C VAL A 164 -21.21 4.77 -6.92
N THR A 165 -21.68 5.36 -5.82
CA THR A 165 -22.98 6.04 -5.79
C THR A 165 -22.78 7.50 -6.22
N LYS A 166 -23.30 7.88 -7.39
CA LYS A 166 -23.25 9.26 -7.89
C LYS A 166 -24.67 9.80 -8.01
N TRP A 167 -24.98 10.91 -7.33
CA TRP A 167 -26.30 11.58 -7.39
C TRP A 167 -27.48 10.59 -7.26
N PHE A 168 -27.41 9.67 -6.28
CA PHE A 168 -28.42 8.64 -6.00
C PHE A 168 -28.54 7.47 -7.00
N ARG A 169 -27.62 7.34 -7.96
CA ARG A 169 -27.56 6.18 -8.88
C ARG A 169 -26.23 5.44 -8.71
N LEU A 170 -26.30 4.11 -8.66
CA LEU A 170 -25.12 3.26 -8.73
C LEU A 170 -24.56 3.30 -10.15
N ARG A 171 -23.25 3.55 -10.26
CA ARG A 171 -22.52 3.52 -11.52
C ARG A 171 -21.25 2.71 -11.33
N GLU A 172 -21.00 1.79 -12.24
CA GLU A 172 -19.72 1.10 -12.34
C GLU A 172 -18.70 2.03 -13.01
N VAL A 173 -17.53 2.12 -12.39
CA VAL A 173 -16.38 2.87 -12.85
C VAL A 173 -15.17 1.96 -12.72
N ASP A 174 -14.35 1.93 -13.76
CA ASP A 174 -13.08 1.19 -13.75
C ASP A 174 -12.04 1.96 -12.92
N VAL A 175 -11.35 1.23 -12.05
CA VAL A 175 -10.41 1.80 -11.08
C VAL A 175 -9.10 1.06 -11.19
N ASP A 176 -8.03 1.81 -11.42
CA ASP A 176 -6.66 1.30 -11.35
C ASP A 176 -6.31 0.95 -9.90
N VAL A 177 -5.97 -0.32 -9.66
CA VAL A 177 -5.73 -0.85 -8.32
C VAL A 177 -4.42 -1.64 -8.31
N PHE A 178 -3.60 -1.40 -7.30
CA PHE A 178 -2.56 -2.34 -6.90
C PHE A 178 -3.16 -3.37 -5.95
N GLU A 179 -3.12 -4.64 -6.32
CA GLU A 179 -3.68 -5.72 -5.51
C GLU A 179 -2.94 -5.87 -4.18
N ARG A 180 -1.63 -5.60 -4.16
CA ARG A 180 -0.75 -5.67 -3.00
C ARG A 180 0.19 -4.47 -2.99
N VAL A 181 0.33 -3.80 -1.85
CA VAL A 181 1.24 -2.66 -1.67
C VAL A 181 2.00 -2.80 -0.36
N ILE A 182 3.31 -2.67 -0.41
CA ILE A 182 4.19 -2.62 0.76
C ILE A 182 4.78 -1.21 0.83
N LEU A 183 4.68 -0.60 2.01
CA LEU A 183 5.16 0.75 2.27
C LEU A 183 6.07 0.76 3.49
N MET A 184 7.29 1.24 3.32
CA MET A 184 8.24 1.46 4.42
C MET A 184 8.59 2.94 4.52
N LEU A 185 8.45 3.48 5.72
CA LEU A 185 8.59 4.90 6.02
C LEU A 185 9.54 5.08 7.20
N LYS A 186 10.65 5.79 6.98
CA LYS A 186 11.52 6.22 8.07
C LYS A 186 11.19 7.66 8.44
N PHE A 187 10.73 7.90 9.67
CA PHE A 187 10.52 9.26 10.16
C PHE A 187 11.85 9.93 10.47
N LYS A 188 11.90 11.26 10.25
CA LYS A 188 13.01 12.08 10.74
C LYS A 188 13.16 12.02 12.26
N GLY A 189 14.38 12.25 12.72
CA GLY A 189 14.73 12.24 14.15
C GLY A 189 14.14 13.40 14.95
N ASP A 190 14.40 13.40 16.26
CA ASP A 190 13.93 14.41 17.21
C ASP A 190 14.29 15.84 16.78
N GLU A 191 15.52 16.06 16.29
CA GLU A 191 16.02 17.39 15.89
C GLU A 191 15.10 18.07 14.85
N TYR A 192 14.62 17.30 13.87
CA TYR A 192 13.70 17.81 12.85
C TYR A 192 12.35 18.20 13.45
N PHE A 193 11.76 17.34 14.29
CA PHE A 193 10.44 17.59 14.87
C PHE A 193 10.45 18.65 15.98
N GLU A 194 11.63 18.97 16.53
CA GLU A 194 11.82 20.06 17.51
C GLU A 194 12.14 21.42 16.87
N SER A 195 12.53 21.43 15.60
CA SER A 195 12.99 22.63 14.86
C SER A 195 12.00 23.79 14.78
N SER A 196 10.68 23.54 14.88
CA SER A 196 9.67 24.62 14.79
C SER A 196 8.44 24.38 15.67
N PRO A 197 7.71 25.44 16.09
CA PRO A 197 6.47 25.30 16.85
C PRO A 197 5.41 24.43 16.14
N LYS A 198 5.30 24.54 14.81
CA LYS A 198 4.37 23.71 14.01
C LYS A 198 4.72 22.22 14.10
N LYS A 199 5.99 21.87 13.89
CA LYS A 199 6.46 20.47 13.94
C LYS A 199 6.35 19.88 15.35
N ARG A 200 6.65 20.68 16.38
CA ARG A 200 6.42 20.29 17.78
C ARG A 200 4.94 20.01 18.07
N GLN A 201 4.03 20.81 17.53
CA GLN A 201 2.60 20.58 17.68
C GLN A 201 2.15 19.32 16.93
N GLN A 202 2.66 19.09 15.72
CA GLN A 202 2.40 17.87 14.97
C GLN A 202 2.84 16.61 15.72
N ARG A 203 4.06 16.61 16.29
CA ARG A 203 4.55 15.53 17.14
C ARG A 203 3.63 15.28 18.33
N LYS A 204 3.16 16.33 19.03
CA LYS A 204 2.24 16.20 20.17
C LYS A 204 0.87 15.63 19.79
N ASN A 205 0.40 15.93 18.58
CA ASN A 205 -0.91 15.50 18.09
C ASN A 205 -0.88 14.12 17.44
N SER A 206 0.32 13.54 17.23
CA SER A 206 0.51 12.28 16.52
C SER A 206 1.10 11.22 17.45
N LYS A 207 0.97 9.94 17.07
CA LYS A 207 1.49 8.80 17.84
C LYS A 207 2.78 8.20 17.27
N PHE A 208 3.37 8.79 16.24
CA PHE A 208 4.60 8.27 15.65
C PHE A 208 5.81 8.51 16.57
N GLN A 209 6.83 7.68 16.42
CA GLN A 209 8.11 7.81 17.11
C GLN A 209 9.15 8.41 16.14
N PRO A 210 9.79 9.57 16.46
CA PRO A 210 10.86 10.12 15.63
C PRO A 210 12.01 9.11 15.44
N GLY A 211 12.58 9.06 14.23
CA GLY A 211 13.65 8.14 13.87
C GLY A 211 13.23 6.67 13.67
N ALA A 212 11.99 6.30 13.99
CA ALA A 212 11.50 4.93 13.79
C ALA A 212 11.18 4.65 12.32
N ILE A 213 11.27 3.37 11.96
CA ILE A 213 10.85 2.85 10.66
C ILE A 213 9.51 2.15 10.85
N TYR A 214 8.52 2.55 10.07
CA TYR A 214 7.23 1.88 9.99
C TYR A 214 7.14 1.11 8.69
N ALA A 215 6.61 -0.11 8.75
CA ALA A 215 6.30 -0.89 7.57
C ALA A 215 4.81 -1.22 7.54
N TYR A 216 4.19 -1.17 6.38
CA TYR A 216 2.79 -1.52 6.19
C TYR A 216 2.62 -2.39 4.95
N TYR A 217 1.74 -3.37 5.02
CA TYR A 217 1.33 -4.18 3.87
C TYR A 217 -0.17 -4.05 3.70
N TYR A 218 -0.62 -3.55 2.55
CA TYR A 218 -2.01 -3.37 2.18
C TYR A 218 -2.43 -4.23 0.98
N LYS A 219 -3.74 -4.43 0.83
CA LYS A 219 -4.38 -4.98 -0.36
C LYS A 219 -5.36 -4.01 -1.01
N ASP A 220 -5.61 -4.22 -2.30
CA ASP A 220 -6.66 -3.54 -3.07
C ASP A 220 -6.60 -2.01 -2.92
N VAL A 221 -5.39 -1.46 -3.12
CA VAL A 221 -5.09 -0.04 -2.99
C VAL A 221 -5.33 0.65 -4.34
N PRO A 222 -6.28 1.60 -4.44
CA PRO A 222 -6.44 2.39 -5.64
C PRO A 222 -5.17 3.22 -5.88
N LYS A 223 -4.63 3.20 -7.11
CA LYS A 223 -3.34 3.87 -7.39
C LYS A 223 -3.35 5.34 -7.01
N TYR A 224 -4.45 6.03 -7.30
CA TYR A 224 -4.61 7.47 -7.04
C TYR A 224 -4.93 7.79 -5.56
N ASP A 225 -5.19 6.78 -4.73
CA ASP A 225 -5.47 6.94 -3.30
C ASP A 225 -4.31 6.46 -2.41
N ILE A 226 -3.10 6.28 -2.98
CA ILE A 226 -1.94 5.76 -2.24
C ILE A 226 -1.50 6.67 -1.08
N GLU A 227 -1.83 7.96 -1.15
CA GLU A 227 -1.65 8.95 -0.07
C GLU A 227 -2.35 8.57 1.23
N LEU A 228 -3.46 7.84 1.17
CA LEU A 228 -4.19 7.42 2.37
C LEU A 228 -3.43 6.42 3.21
N LEU A 229 -2.45 5.74 2.62
CA LEU A 229 -1.60 4.79 3.33
C LEU A 229 -0.61 5.49 4.27
N PHE A 230 -0.35 6.79 4.04
CA PHE A 230 0.63 7.53 4.81
C PHE A 230 0.06 7.96 6.18
N PRO A 231 0.80 7.71 7.27
CA PRO A 231 0.33 7.99 8.63
C PRO A 231 0.20 9.48 8.95
N ASN A 232 0.84 10.36 8.16
CA ASN A 232 0.79 11.82 8.34
C ASN A 232 -0.18 12.51 7.36
N VAL A 233 -1.07 11.75 6.70
CA VAL A 233 -2.06 12.31 5.77
C VAL A 233 -2.95 13.34 6.47
N ARG A 234 -3.05 14.54 5.89
CA ARG A 234 -3.94 15.60 6.34
C ARG A 234 -5.14 15.67 5.41
N ILE A 235 -6.32 15.67 6.01
CA ILE A 235 -7.59 15.70 5.29
C ILE A 235 -8.15 17.11 5.35
N SER A 236 -8.51 17.64 4.18
CA SER A 236 -9.16 18.94 4.03
C SER A 236 -10.41 18.83 3.15
N MET A 237 -11.28 19.84 3.23
CA MET A 237 -12.46 19.89 2.37
C MET A 237 -12.09 20.30 0.95
N ASN A 238 -12.57 19.51 -0.01
CA ASN A 238 -12.54 19.91 -1.42
C ASN A 238 -13.29 21.22 -1.65
N LEU A 239 -12.77 22.07 -2.54
CA LEU A 239 -13.36 23.38 -2.87
C LEU A 239 -14.85 23.28 -3.26
N ARG A 240 -15.21 22.24 -4.00
CA ARG A 240 -16.61 21.96 -4.38
C ARG A 240 -17.51 21.78 -3.14
N GLN A 241 -17.02 21.06 -2.13
CA GLN A 241 -17.76 20.85 -0.89
C GLN A 241 -17.78 22.12 -0.04
N THR A 242 -16.66 22.85 0.01
CA THR A 242 -16.59 24.15 0.69
C THR A 242 -17.63 25.12 0.14
N ILE A 243 -17.80 25.20 -1.18
CA ILE A 243 -18.83 26.04 -1.82
C ILE A 243 -20.24 25.54 -1.50
N LEU A 244 -20.47 24.22 -1.58
CA LEU A 244 -21.77 23.61 -1.28
C LEU A 244 -22.25 23.95 0.14
N PHE A 245 -21.34 24.05 1.11
CA PHE A 245 -21.67 24.46 2.48
C PHE A 245 -21.62 25.97 2.70
N ALA A 246 -20.77 26.72 1.99
CA ALA A 246 -20.66 28.17 2.18
C ALA A 246 -21.86 28.94 1.59
N VAL A 247 -22.32 28.56 0.39
CA VAL A 247 -23.39 29.31 -0.31
C VAL A 247 -24.70 29.32 0.47
N PRO A 248 -25.24 28.18 0.98
CA PRO A 248 -26.45 28.20 1.79
C PRO A 248 -26.28 28.97 3.10
N ALA A 249 -25.11 28.90 3.73
CA ALA A 249 -24.82 29.62 4.97
C ALA A 249 -24.83 31.13 4.76
N VAL A 250 -24.17 31.61 3.70
CA VAL A 250 -24.14 33.03 3.32
C VAL A 250 -25.53 33.51 2.90
N ALA A 251 -26.26 32.74 2.09
CA ALA A 251 -27.62 33.08 1.69
C ALA A 251 -28.57 33.18 2.89
N ALA A 252 -28.49 32.25 3.85
CA ALA A 252 -29.26 32.29 5.08
C ALA A 252 -28.89 33.52 5.94
N ALA A 253 -27.60 33.82 6.09
CA ALA A 253 -27.13 34.98 6.84
C ALA A 253 -27.60 36.30 6.23
N ILE A 254 -27.50 36.44 4.90
CA ILE A 254 -27.98 37.63 4.17
C ILE A 254 -29.49 37.78 4.33
N GLY A 255 -30.26 36.71 4.11
CA GLY A 255 -31.71 36.74 4.23
C GLY A 255 -32.20 37.12 5.63
N VAL A 256 -31.47 36.69 6.68
CA VAL A 256 -31.76 37.08 8.05
C VAL A 256 -31.33 38.52 8.33
N LEU A 257 -30.16 38.96 7.88
CA LEU A 257 -29.70 40.34 8.09
C LEU A 257 -30.67 41.37 7.52
N PHE A 258 -31.22 41.10 6.33
CA PHE A 258 -32.27 41.93 5.73
C PHE A 258 -33.54 42.00 6.59
N LYS A 259 -33.94 40.90 7.23
CA LYS A 259 -35.11 40.87 8.14
C LYS A 259 -34.84 41.49 9.51
N ALA A 260 -33.60 41.42 9.99
CA ALA A 260 -33.18 41.91 11.30
C ALA A 260 -32.99 43.44 11.33
N LEU A 261 -32.63 44.05 10.20
CA LEU A 261 -32.25 45.47 10.11
C LEU A 261 -33.30 46.43 10.74
N PRO A 262 -34.61 46.32 10.43
CA PRO A 262 -35.61 47.19 11.03
C PRO A 262 -35.78 46.96 12.54
N GLN A 263 -35.66 45.71 12.99
CA GLN A 263 -35.82 45.32 14.39
C GLN A 263 -34.65 45.81 15.25
N LEU A 264 -33.42 45.75 14.71
CA LEU A 264 -32.22 46.27 15.36
C LEU A 264 -32.31 47.79 15.53
N LEU A 265 -32.78 48.53 14.51
CA LEU A 265 -32.98 49.98 14.61
C LEU A 265 -33.97 50.36 15.73
N ILE A 266 -35.05 49.60 15.90
CA ILE A 266 -36.03 49.82 16.98
C ILE A 266 -35.40 49.51 18.34
N ILE A 267 -34.67 48.40 18.48
CA ILE A 267 -33.98 48.05 19.73
C ILE A 267 -32.94 49.11 20.11
N THR A 268 -32.12 49.54 19.15
CA THR A 268 -31.12 50.60 19.37
C THR A 268 -31.80 51.92 19.76
N ALA A 269 -32.92 52.28 19.14
CA ALA A 269 -33.70 53.47 19.51
C ALA A 269 -34.24 53.38 20.95
N VAL A 270 -34.75 52.22 21.37
CA VAL A 270 -35.23 52.00 22.75
C VAL A 270 -34.09 52.06 23.77
N ILE A 271 -32.93 51.46 23.47
CA ILE A 271 -31.75 51.54 24.35
C ILE A 271 -31.27 53.00 24.49
N LEU A 272 -31.20 53.75 23.39
CA LEU A 272 -30.81 55.17 23.41
C LEU A 272 -31.83 56.03 24.17
N PHE A 273 -33.12 55.74 24.07
CA PHE A 273 -34.17 56.40 24.87
C PHE A 273 -34.00 56.12 26.37
N LEU A 274 -33.70 54.87 26.76
CA LEU A 274 -33.49 54.49 28.15
C LEU A 274 -32.22 55.10 28.77
N ILE A 275 -31.15 55.27 27.98
CA ILE A 275 -29.87 55.84 28.46
C ILE A 275 -29.85 57.37 28.41
N GLY A 276 -30.38 57.97 27.33
CA GLY A 276 -30.29 59.41 27.06
C GLY A 276 -31.51 60.23 27.49
N GLY A 277 -32.59 59.58 27.93
CA GLY A 277 -33.84 60.21 28.30
C GLY A 277 -34.64 60.80 27.11
N PRO A 278 -35.81 61.40 27.36
CA PRO A 278 -36.73 61.88 26.32
C PRO A 278 -36.14 62.98 25.43
N ALA A 279 -35.21 63.78 25.95
CA ALA A 279 -34.52 64.83 25.17
C ALA A 279 -33.67 64.28 24.01
N TRP A 280 -33.15 63.06 24.14
CA TRP A 280 -32.41 62.38 23.07
C TRP A 280 -33.35 61.77 22.01
N ALA A 281 -34.54 61.33 22.41
CA ALA A 281 -35.52 60.74 21.50
C ALA A 281 -36.22 61.77 20.60
N GLU A 282 -36.52 62.97 21.10
CA GLU A 282 -37.07 64.07 20.29
C GLU A 282 -36.07 64.53 19.21
N ARG A 283 -34.77 64.53 19.51
CA ARG A 283 -33.72 64.93 18.56
C ARG A 283 -33.50 63.94 17.41
N LEU A 284 -33.93 62.69 17.59
CA LEU A 284 -33.83 61.60 16.60
C LEU A 284 -35.18 61.26 15.94
N GLY A 285 -36.28 61.94 16.29
CA GLY A 285 -37.60 61.72 15.69
C GLY A 285 -38.23 60.37 16.03
N VAL A 286 -38.01 59.87 17.25
CA VAL A 286 -38.55 58.58 17.70
C VAL A 286 -39.89 58.78 18.41
N ASP A 287 -41.00 58.46 17.73
CA ASP A 287 -42.36 58.55 18.29
C ASP A 287 -42.58 57.62 19.50
N GLN A 288 -43.39 58.05 20.47
CA GLN A 288 -43.76 57.23 21.65
C GLN A 288 -44.43 55.89 21.28
N GLU A 289 -45.07 55.81 20.12
CA GLU A 289 -45.69 54.59 19.58
C GLU A 289 -44.67 53.48 19.26
N LYS A 290 -43.41 53.85 19.00
CA LYS A 290 -42.31 52.89 18.72
C LYS A 290 -41.78 52.24 20.00
N VAL A 291 -42.02 52.85 21.16
CA VAL A 291 -41.57 52.37 22.49
C VAL A 291 -42.56 51.35 23.07
N THR A 292 -43.87 51.51 22.83
CA THR A 292 -44.89 50.54 23.26
C THR A 292 -44.85 49.22 22.46
N GLY A 293 -44.27 49.22 21.27
CA GLY A 293 -44.02 48.03 20.44
C GLY A 293 -42.81 47.16 20.85
N PHE A 294 -42.14 47.47 21.96
CA PHE A 294 -40.88 46.82 22.33
C PHE A 294 -41.00 45.31 22.64
N MET A 295 -42.06 44.86 23.32
CA MET A 295 -42.22 43.44 23.69
C MET A 295 -42.38 42.50 22.47
N PRO A 296 -43.22 42.83 21.47
CA PRO A 296 -43.24 42.11 20.18
C PRO A 296 -41.90 42.12 19.45
N VAL A 297 -41.15 43.23 19.50
CA VAL A 297 -39.83 43.34 18.86
C VAL A 297 -38.79 42.48 19.58
N LEU A 298 -38.81 42.45 20.92
CA LEU A 298 -37.92 41.61 21.73
C LEU A 298 -38.18 40.12 21.47
N THR A 299 -39.45 39.70 21.49
CA THR A 299 -39.84 38.30 21.21
C THR A 299 -39.49 37.89 19.77
N ALA A 300 -39.74 38.76 18.78
CA ALA A 300 -39.32 38.53 17.39
C ALA A 300 -37.80 38.43 17.25
N THR A 301 -37.04 39.23 18.00
CA THR A 301 -35.57 39.20 17.99
C THR A 301 -35.02 37.93 18.63
N ILE A 302 -35.60 37.48 19.76
CA ILE A 302 -35.26 36.19 20.38
C ILE A 302 -35.56 35.04 19.42
N ALA A 303 -36.73 35.05 18.78
CA ALA A 303 -37.09 34.04 17.78
C ALA A 303 -36.12 34.05 16.58
N LEU A 304 -35.68 35.23 16.14
CA LEU A 304 -34.71 35.38 15.08
C LEU A 304 -33.32 34.84 15.46
N VAL A 305 -32.85 35.14 16.67
CA VAL A 305 -31.59 34.61 17.22
C VAL A 305 -31.66 33.10 17.38
N ALA A 306 -32.78 32.56 17.87
CA ALA A 306 -32.98 31.12 17.98
C ALA A 306 -32.99 30.44 16.61
N ALA A 307 -33.65 31.04 15.61
CA ALA A 307 -33.65 30.53 14.23
C ALA A 307 -32.25 30.57 13.61
N LEU A 308 -31.48 31.65 13.82
CA LEU A 308 -30.09 31.77 13.41
C LEU A 308 -29.20 30.72 14.08
N GLY A 309 -29.32 30.56 15.39
CA GLY A 309 -28.60 29.57 16.16
C GLY A 309 -28.89 28.16 15.66
N GLY A 310 -30.16 27.85 15.37
CA GLY A 310 -30.57 26.57 14.79
C GLY A 310 -30.00 26.33 13.39
N LEU A 311 -30.01 27.33 12.52
CA LEU A 311 -29.43 27.23 11.17
C LEU A 311 -27.90 27.08 11.21
N ALA A 312 -27.22 27.87 12.04
CA ALA A 312 -25.78 27.78 12.25
C ALA A 312 -25.39 26.41 12.82
N PHE A 313 -26.13 25.92 13.83
CA PHE A 313 -25.93 24.60 14.40
C PHE A 313 -26.15 23.49 13.37
N LYS A 314 -27.23 23.57 12.58
CA LYS A 314 -27.50 22.59 11.51
C LYS A 314 -26.38 22.56 10.47
N GLN A 315 -25.89 23.72 10.04
CA GLN A 315 -24.83 23.82 9.05
C GLN A 315 -23.50 23.26 9.57
N TRP A 316 -23.13 23.66 10.78
CA TRP A 316 -21.93 23.15 11.45
C TRP A 316 -22.01 21.64 11.71
N SER A 317 -23.17 21.15 12.16
CA SER A 317 -23.40 19.73 12.39
C SER A 317 -23.34 18.92 11.09
N SER A 318 -23.91 19.43 9.99
CA SER A 318 -23.81 18.77 8.69
C SER A 318 -22.37 18.67 8.19
N TYR A 319 -21.59 19.75 8.33
CA TYR A 319 -20.17 19.77 8.00
C TYR A 319 -19.40 18.73 8.83
N ARG A 320 -19.58 18.78 10.16
CA ARG A 320 -18.90 17.89 11.10
C ARG A 320 -19.26 16.42 10.83
N ASN A 321 -20.54 16.12 10.59
CA ASN A 321 -20.98 14.76 10.31
C ASN A 321 -20.36 14.21 9.02
N LYS A 322 -20.24 15.05 7.97
CA LYS A 322 -19.60 14.63 6.72
C LYS A 322 -18.10 14.35 6.90
N TYR A 323 -17.41 15.21 7.64
CA TYR A 323 -16.00 15.00 7.99
C TYR A 323 -15.79 13.73 8.84
N LEU A 324 -16.64 13.50 9.84
CA LEU A 324 -16.59 12.30 10.68
C LEU A 324 -16.91 11.02 9.90
N GLN A 325 -17.92 11.06 9.02
CA GLN A 325 -18.24 9.92 8.16
C GLN A 325 -17.05 9.57 7.27
N PHE A 326 -16.40 10.57 6.69
CA PHE A 326 -15.21 10.32 5.88
C PHE A 326 -14.06 9.69 6.69
N LEU A 327 -13.74 10.24 7.86
CA LEU A 327 -12.72 9.66 8.73
C LEU A 327 -13.04 8.21 9.08
N LYS A 328 -14.32 7.91 9.29
CA LYS A 328 -14.80 6.55 9.50
C LYS A 328 -14.58 5.69 8.26
N ASP A 329 -14.96 6.17 7.07
CA ASP A 329 -14.83 5.42 5.82
C ASP A 329 -13.36 5.12 5.49
N VAL A 330 -12.46 6.09 5.64
CA VAL A 330 -11.01 5.90 5.48
C VAL A 330 -10.49 4.92 6.53
N GLY A 331 -10.90 5.05 7.79
CA GLY A 331 -10.51 4.15 8.86
C GLY A 331 -10.94 2.70 8.61
N GLU A 332 -12.19 2.48 8.19
CA GLU A 332 -12.71 1.16 7.81
C GLU A 332 -11.96 0.59 6.60
N GLN A 333 -11.75 1.41 5.56
CA GLN A 333 -10.99 0.98 4.37
C GLN A 333 -9.56 0.58 4.73
N LEU A 334 -8.82 1.41 5.45
CA LEU A 334 -7.47 1.09 5.89
C LEU A 334 -7.45 -0.17 6.76
N PHE A 335 -8.41 -0.33 7.68
CA PHE A 335 -8.50 -1.51 8.53
C PHE A 335 -8.68 -2.81 7.72
N PHE A 336 -9.62 -2.84 6.78
CA PHE A 336 -9.88 -4.05 5.98
C PHE A 336 -8.87 -4.29 4.85
N ARG A 337 -8.15 -3.24 4.44
CA ARG A 337 -7.07 -3.34 3.45
C ARG A 337 -5.73 -3.67 4.10
N ASN A 338 -5.52 -3.40 5.38
CA ASN A 338 -4.27 -3.73 6.07
C ASN A 338 -4.12 -5.25 6.25
N LEU A 339 -3.01 -5.79 5.73
CA LEU A 339 -2.61 -7.19 5.85
C LEU A 339 -1.57 -7.41 6.95
N ALA A 340 -0.67 -6.44 7.16
CA ALA A 340 0.39 -6.53 8.15
C ALA A 340 0.96 -5.14 8.51
N THR A 341 1.55 -5.04 9.70
CA THR A 341 2.22 -3.84 10.23
C THR A 341 3.58 -4.15 10.86
N ASN A 342 4.54 -3.24 10.68
CA ASN A 342 5.89 -3.28 11.23
C ASN A 342 6.57 -4.64 11.00
N ARG A 343 7.08 -5.29 12.04
CA ARG A 343 7.80 -6.57 11.92
C ARG A 343 7.03 -7.66 11.19
N SER A 344 5.69 -7.66 11.27
CA SER A 344 4.85 -8.67 10.59
C SER A 344 4.83 -8.51 9.07
N VAL A 345 5.14 -7.32 8.54
CA VAL A 345 5.28 -7.10 7.09
C VAL A 345 6.43 -7.92 6.54
N PHE A 346 7.59 -7.87 7.20
CA PHE A 346 8.75 -8.65 6.78
C PHE A 346 8.50 -10.16 6.87
N ALA A 347 7.85 -10.64 7.93
CA ALA A 347 7.51 -12.06 8.05
C ALA A 347 6.63 -12.53 6.89
N ARG A 348 5.62 -11.74 6.53
CA ARG A 348 4.72 -12.03 5.41
C ARG A 348 5.41 -11.91 4.05
N LEU A 349 6.39 -11.01 3.93
CA LEU A 349 7.18 -10.84 2.71
C LEU A 349 8.16 -12.00 2.51
N ILE A 350 8.81 -12.47 3.58
CA ILE A 350 9.65 -13.68 3.57
C ILE A 350 8.83 -14.88 3.12
N GLU A 351 7.64 -15.08 3.71
CA GLU A 351 6.74 -16.17 3.32
C GLU A 351 6.32 -16.06 1.84
N SER A 352 5.99 -14.86 1.36
CA SER A 352 5.63 -14.67 -0.05
C SER A 352 6.80 -14.92 -0.99
N ALA A 353 8.02 -14.49 -0.64
CA ALA A 353 9.21 -14.72 -1.47
C ALA A 353 9.59 -16.21 -1.51
N GLU A 354 9.52 -16.90 -0.37
CA GLU A 354 9.73 -18.36 -0.30
C GLU A 354 8.71 -19.10 -1.17
N GLU A 355 7.44 -18.70 -1.12
CA GLU A 355 6.38 -19.33 -1.91
C GLU A 355 6.54 -19.10 -3.42
N GLU A 356 6.86 -17.88 -3.87
CA GLU A 356 7.10 -17.61 -5.29
C GLU A 356 8.30 -18.40 -5.82
N GLU A 357 9.47 -18.28 -5.19
CA GLU A 357 10.67 -18.96 -5.68
C GLU A 357 10.53 -20.48 -5.68
N THR A 358 9.84 -21.04 -4.69
CA THR A 358 9.59 -22.49 -4.67
C THR A 358 8.73 -22.90 -5.86
N LYS A 359 7.68 -22.14 -6.20
CA LYS A 359 6.83 -22.42 -7.37
C LYS A 359 7.63 -22.35 -8.66
N GLU A 360 8.44 -21.32 -8.82
CA GLU A 360 9.26 -21.13 -10.01
C GLU A 360 10.30 -22.25 -10.17
N MET A 361 10.98 -22.66 -9.09
CA MET A 361 11.90 -23.81 -9.11
C MET A 361 11.20 -25.12 -9.43
N ILE A 362 10.01 -25.37 -8.90
CA ILE A 362 9.21 -26.56 -9.22
C ILE A 362 8.84 -26.57 -10.70
N LEU A 363 8.43 -25.43 -11.27
CA LEU A 363 8.09 -25.32 -12.69
C LEU A 363 9.29 -25.57 -13.59
N VAL A 364 10.46 -25.00 -13.26
CA VAL A 364 11.71 -25.25 -14.00
C VAL A 364 12.11 -26.72 -13.95
N LEU A 365 12.14 -27.32 -12.76
CA LEU A 365 12.50 -28.73 -12.60
C LEU A 365 11.52 -29.64 -13.33
N TYR A 366 10.22 -29.38 -13.21
CA TYR A 366 9.18 -30.16 -13.90
C TYR A 366 9.39 -30.17 -15.42
N HIS A 367 9.52 -29.00 -16.04
CA HIS A 367 9.66 -28.90 -17.50
C HIS A 367 10.96 -29.53 -17.99
N LEU A 368 12.07 -29.38 -17.26
CA LEU A 368 13.33 -30.05 -17.61
C LEU A 368 13.26 -31.58 -17.44
N LEU A 369 12.55 -32.09 -16.43
CA LEU A 369 12.40 -33.53 -16.20
C LEU A 369 11.44 -34.19 -17.22
N LYS A 370 10.32 -33.53 -17.53
CA LYS A 370 9.34 -33.96 -18.54
C LYS A 370 10.00 -34.10 -19.92
N HIS A 371 10.86 -33.15 -20.26
CA HIS A 371 11.54 -33.08 -21.56
C HIS A 371 12.98 -33.60 -21.49
N SER A 372 13.23 -34.71 -20.79
CA SER A 372 14.58 -35.26 -20.57
C SER A 372 15.44 -35.52 -21.83
N THR A 373 14.83 -35.58 -23.01
CA THR A 373 15.51 -35.75 -24.30
C THR A 373 15.71 -34.45 -25.08
N GLU A 374 15.01 -33.39 -24.71
CA GLU A 374 15.09 -32.07 -25.35
C GLU A 374 15.98 -31.16 -24.49
N THR A 375 16.54 -30.14 -25.11
CA THR A 375 17.42 -29.17 -24.45
C THR A 375 16.87 -27.78 -24.67
N PHE A 376 16.65 -27.05 -23.59
CA PHE A 376 16.15 -25.68 -23.63
C PHE A 376 17.29 -24.70 -23.35
N THR A 377 17.35 -23.60 -24.08
CA THR A 377 18.01 -22.39 -23.56
C THR A 377 17.13 -21.77 -22.48
N ARG A 378 17.67 -20.78 -21.76
CA ARG A 378 16.90 -19.99 -20.79
C ARG A 378 15.63 -19.44 -21.40
N GLU A 379 15.73 -18.73 -22.51
CA GLU A 379 14.61 -18.05 -23.17
C GLU A 379 13.57 -19.04 -23.73
N GLN A 380 14.01 -20.24 -24.10
CA GLN A 380 13.11 -21.30 -24.59
C GLN A 380 12.32 -21.94 -23.45
N LEU A 381 12.97 -22.19 -22.31
CA LEU A 381 12.30 -22.76 -21.14
C LEU A 381 11.30 -21.77 -20.55
N ASP A 382 11.69 -20.50 -20.49
CA ASP A 382 10.86 -19.39 -20.06
C ASP A 382 9.56 -19.32 -20.88
N ALA A 383 9.70 -19.19 -22.21
CA ALA A 383 8.57 -19.14 -23.12
C ALA A 383 7.70 -20.41 -23.10
N GLU A 384 8.29 -21.60 -22.86
CA GLU A 384 7.51 -22.84 -22.73
C GLU A 384 6.65 -22.83 -21.47
N ILE A 385 7.19 -22.38 -20.32
CA ILE A 385 6.45 -22.29 -19.06
C ILE A 385 5.30 -21.28 -19.19
N GLU A 386 5.55 -20.11 -19.76
CA GLU A 386 4.51 -19.10 -20.01
C GLU A 386 3.42 -19.62 -20.96
N ALA A 387 3.82 -20.28 -22.05
CA ALA A 387 2.89 -20.86 -23.01
C ALA A 387 2.04 -21.96 -22.37
N TRP A 388 2.64 -22.79 -21.51
CA TRP A 388 1.97 -23.82 -20.74
C TRP A 388 0.94 -23.23 -19.77
N MET A 389 1.34 -22.24 -18.96
CA MET A 389 0.44 -21.54 -18.02
C MET A 389 -0.77 -20.92 -18.71
N LYS A 390 -0.54 -20.31 -19.88
CA LYS A 390 -1.60 -19.71 -20.69
C LYS A 390 -2.52 -20.75 -21.33
N ARG A 391 -1.96 -21.83 -21.90
CA ARG A 391 -2.70 -22.86 -22.63
C ARG A 391 -3.57 -23.71 -21.71
N GLU A 392 -2.99 -24.20 -20.60
CA GLU A 392 -3.66 -25.15 -19.72
C GLU A 392 -4.54 -24.46 -18.67
N PHE A 393 -4.17 -23.25 -18.22
CA PHE A 393 -4.84 -22.58 -17.09
C PHE A 393 -5.37 -21.18 -17.40
N GLY A 394 -5.23 -20.70 -18.64
CA GLY A 394 -5.68 -19.36 -19.04
C GLY A 394 -4.97 -18.22 -18.30
N THR A 395 -3.82 -18.51 -17.68
CA THR A 395 -3.08 -17.54 -16.87
C THR A 395 -1.94 -16.96 -17.67
N VAL A 396 -1.92 -15.63 -17.83
CA VAL A 396 -0.84 -14.91 -18.51
C VAL A 396 0.12 -14.39 -17.45
N ILE A 397 1.36 -14.87 -17.49
CA ILE A 397 2.46 -14.42 -16.65
C ILE A 397 3.65 -14.05 -17.54
N ASP A 398 4.51 -13.16 -17.04
CA ASP A 398 5.91 -13.05 -17.47
C ASP A 398 6.66 -13.96 -16.49
N PHE A 399 7.44 -14.97 -16.89
CA PHE A 399 8.04 -15.89 -15.91
C PHE A 399 9.43 -15.41 -15.46
N ASP A 400 9.71 -15.31 -14.15
CA ASP A 400 11.09 -15.04 -13.69
C ASP A 400 11.90 -16.34 -13.69
N ILE A 401 12.58 -16.59 -14.81
CA ILE A 401 13.43 -17.77 -14.95
C ILE A 401 14.85 -17.60 -14.36
N ASP A 402 15.31 -16.36 -14.16
CA ASP A 402 16.69 -16.08 -13.80
C ASP A 402 17.01 -16.48 -12.36
N GLY A 403 16.07 -16.24 -11.45
CA GLY A 403 16.13 -16.66 -10.04
C GLY A 403 16.32 -18.17 -9.89
N PRO A 404 15.36 -18.99 -10.36
CA PRO A 404 15.40 -20.45 -10.27
C PRO A 404 16.65 -21.06 -10.90
N ILE A 405 17.03 -20.66 -12.12
CA ILE A 405 18.23 -21.22 -12.78
C ILE A 405 19.47 -20.94 -11.94
N ARG A 406 19.64 -19.68 -11.50
CA ARG A 406 20.79 -19.27 -10.69
C ARG A 406 20.88 -20.06 -9.39
N TYR A 407 19.74 -20.33 -8.75
CA TYR A 407 19.70 -21.08 -7.50
C TYR A 407 19.99 -22.57 -7.73
N LEU A 408 19.27 -23.21 -8.65
CA LEU A 408 19.41 -24.65 -8.95
C LEU A 408 20.80 -25.00 -9.50
N THR A 409 21.47 -24.08 -10.20
CA THR A 409 22.86 -24.30 -10.65
C THR A 409 23.87 -24.27 -9.49
N LYS A 410 23.57 -23.53 -8.41
CA LYS A 410 24.43 -23.46 -7.22
C LYS A 410 24.21 -24.61 -6.23
N LEU A 411 23.12 -25.37 -6.40
CA LEU A 411 22.87 -26.56 -5.61
C LEU A 411 23.68 -27.71 -6.18
N ASP A 412 24.83 -27.97 -5.56
CA ASP A 412 25.71 -29.08 -5.87
C ASP A 412 26.08 -29.90 -4.63
N ALA A 413 26.46 -31.15 -4.85
CA ALA A 413 26.99 -32.04 -3.82
C ALA A 413 28.12 -32.87 -4.41
N THR A 414 29.10 -33.23 -3.60
CA THR A 414 30.25 -34.05 -4.03
C THR A 414 30.06 -35.48 -3.55
N ASP A 415 30.04 -36.44 -4.48
CA ASP A 415 29.86 -37.85 -4.13
C ASP A 415 31.10 -38.45 -3.47
N SER A 416 30.99 -39.69 -2.99
CA SER A 416 32.10 -40.42 -2.35
C SER A 416 33.30 -40.68 -3.27
N ALA A 417 33.14 -40.51 -4.58
CA ALA A 417 34.20 -40.62 -5.57
C ALA A 417 34.88 -39.26 -5.87
N GLY A 418 34.42 -38.17 -5.24
CA GLY A 418 34.93 -36.82 -5.45
C GLY A 418 34.36 -36.13 -6.69
N VAL A 419 33.26 -36.64 -7.25
CA VAL A 419 32.60 -36.03 -8.41
C VAL A 419 31.52 -35.07 -7.93
N SER A 420 31.63 -33.79 -8.30
CA SER A 420 30.59 -32.80 -8.04
C SER A 420 29.42 -33.00 -9.01
N GLN A 421 28.21 -33.08 -8.47
CA GLN A 421 26.96 -33.16 -9.21
C GLN A 421 26.09 -31.96 -8.83
N SER A 422 25.49 -31.31 -9.82
CA SER A 422 24.60 -30.16 -9.62
C SER A 422 23.16 -30.53 -9.96
N VAL A 423 22.19 -29.86 -9.34
CA VAL A 423 20.76 -30.06 -9.64
C VAL A 423 20.46 -29.66 -11.08
N LEU A 424 21.06 -28.55 -11.53
CA LEU A 424 20.96 -28.05 -12.90
C LEU A 424 22.35 -27.70 -13.44
N THR A 425 22.59 -28.02 -14.71
CA THR A 425 23.83 -27.67 -15.42
C THR A 425 23.51 -26.89 -16.68
N ILE A 426 24.42 -25.99 -17.07
CA ILE A 426 24.36 -25.21 -18.31
C ILE A 426 25.57 -25.60 -19.16
N ASP A 427 25.34 -26.13 -20.36
CA ASP A 427 26.44 -26.48 -21.26
C ASP A 427 27.07 -25.26 -21.95
N GLU A 428 28.18 -25.47 -22.66
CA GLU A 428 28.90 -24.38 -23.38
C GLU A 428 28.03 -23.68 -24.44
N SER A 429 26.97 -24.33 -24.91
CA SER A 429 26.02 -23.78 -25.88
C SER A 429 24.84 -23.08 -25.22
N GLY A 430 24.78 -23.05 -23.88
CA GLY A 430 23.73 -22.39 -23.11
C GLY A 430 22.50 -23.26 -22.84
N PHE A 431 22.56 -24.57 -23.12
CA PHE A 431 21.43 -25.47 -22.86
C PHE A 431 21.40 -25.94 -21.41
N LEU A 432 20.19 -25.92 -20.85
CA LEU A 432 19.88 -26.33 -19.50
C LEU A 432 19.64 -27.84 -19.46
N ARG A 433 20.21 -28.50 -18.45
CA ARG A 433 19.95 -29.92 -18.16
C ARG A 433 19.76 -30.12 -16.66
N ALA A 434 18.61 -30.64 -16.27
CA ALA A 434 18.36 -31.10 -14.91
C ALA A 434 18.96 -32.50 -14.70
N SER A 435 19.50 -32.72 -13.50
CA SER A 435 19.88 -34.05 -13.06
C SER A 435 18.64 -34.94 -12.85
N PRO A 436 18.77 -36.29 -12.93
CA PRO A 436 17.67 -37.20 -12.63
C PRO A 436 17.11 -36.95 -11.22
N MET A 437 15.80 -37.18 -11.01
CA MET A 437 15.13 -36.89 -9.73
C MET A 437 15.84 -37.52 -8.52
N GLU A 438 16.33 -38.75 -8.63
CA GLU A 438 17.07 -39.41 -7.54
C GLU A 438 18.38 -38.68 -7.21
N THR A 439 19.10 -38.19 -8.21
CA THR A 439 20.29 -37.37 -8.03
C THR A 439 19.94 -36.03 -7.39
N VAL A 440 18.86 -35.38 -7.82
CA VAL A 440 18.41 -34.10 -7.23
C VAL A 440 18.03 -34.29 -5.75
N LYS A 441 17.27 -35.33 -5.43
CA LYS A 441 16.93 -35.67 -4.03
C LYS A 441 18.20 -35.90 -3.20
N TRP A 442 19.17 -36.67 -3.71
CA TRP A 442 20.44 -36.92 -3.04
C TRP A 442 21.25 -35.63 -2.81
N ILE A 443 21.34 -34.74 -3.81
CA ILE A 443 22.04 -33.45 -3.66
C ILE A 443 21.40 -32.62 -2.54
N LEU A 444 20.08 -32.53 -2.51
CA LEU A 444 19.37 -31.76 -1.49
C LEU A 444 19.54 -32.36 -0.08
N ASP A 445 19.51 -33.69 0.03
CA ASP A 445 19.74 -34.43 1.28
C ASP A 445 21.19 -34.25 1.79
N ASP A 446 22.18 -34.39 0.91
CA ASP A 446 23.59 -34.17 1.26
C ASP A 446 23.84 -32.71 1.71
N ARG A 447 23.25 -31.74 1.01
CA ARG A 447 23.32 -30.33 1.40
C ARG A 447 22.63 -30.06 2.73
N TRP A 448 21.56 -30.79 3.02
CA TRP A 448 20.88 -30.73 4.30
C TRP A 448 21.74 -31.27 5.43
N ASP A 449 22.36 -32.42 5.24
CA ASP A 449 23.24 -33.06 6.23
C ASP A 449 24.49 -32.20 6.53
N HIS A 450 24.98 -31.46 5.55
CA HIS A 450 26.13 -30.57 5.69
C HIS A 450 25.77 -29.11 6.03
N PHE A 451 24.50 -28.77 6.27
CA PHE A 451 24.13 -27.40 6.67
C PHE A 451 24.77 -26.97 8.00
N PHE A 452 25.00 -27.93 8.90
CA PHE A 452 25.69 -27.71 10.15
C PHE A 452 27.04 -28.44 10.10
N GLU A 453 28.15 -27.69 10.20
CA GLU A 453 29.51 -28.23 10.39
C GLU A 453 29.69 -28.83 11.79
N TYR A 454 28.77 -29.69 12.22
CA TYR A 454 28.80 -30.41 13.48
C TYR A 454 29.08 -31.90 13.29
N ALA A 455 28.96 -32.42 12.06
CA ALA A 455 29.15 -33.83 11.75
C ALA A 455 30.65 -34.27 11.82
N ASN A 456 31.05 -34.67 13.04
CA ASN A 456 32.16 -35.55 13.47
C ASN A 456 33.64 -35.10 13.38
N PRO A 457 34.29 -34.77 14.53
CA PRO A 457 35.75 -34.61 14.67
C PRO A 457 36.54 -35.95 14.79
N THR A 458 36.12 -37.03 14.11
CA THR A 458 36.80 -38.34 14.20
C THR A 458 37.01 -39.00 12.83
N LYS A 459 37.85 -38.37 12.00
CA LYS A 459 38.63 -39.06 10.96
C LYS A 459 40.04 -38.49 10.93
N GLU A 460 40.80 -38.62 12.02
CA GLU A 460 42.28 -38.56 11.99
C GLU A 460 42.89 -38.95 13.34
N SER A 461 43.04 -40.25 13.57
CA SER A 461 44.14 -40.81 14.37
C SER A 461 44.35 -42.27 13.99
N GLY A 462 44.74 -42.48 12.74
CA GLY A 462 45.08 -43.79 12.19
C GLY A 462 46.31 -43.66 11.31
N ASN A 463 47.45 -43.35 11.92
CA ASN A 463 48.78 -43.84 11.53
C ASN A 463 49.87 -43.19 12.39
N SER A 464 50.28 -43.91 13.44
CA SER A 464 51.66 -43.91 13.92
C SER A 464 51.89 -45.19 14.75
N GLU A 465 52.23 -46.27 14.05
CA GLU A 465 53.24 -47.23 14.50
C GLU A 465 54.37 -47.25 13.47
#